data_AF-A0A815ZZV1-F1
#
_entry.id   AF-A0A815ZZV1-F1
#
_cell.length_a   1.000
_cell.length_b   1.000
_cell.length_c   1.000
_cell.angle_alpha   90.00
_cell.angle_beta   90.00
_cell.angle_gamma   90.00
#
_symmetry.space_group_name_H-M   'P 1'
#
loop_
_entity.id
_entity.type
_entity.pdbx_description
1 polymer ?
#
loop_
_entity_poly.entity_id
_entity_poly.type
_entity_poly.pdbx_seq_one_letter_code
_entity_poly.pdbx_strand_id
1 'polypeptide(L)'
;MASSSSSTYDVYIPADIIPTAETKIKLADSILVSPLVLGTWAWGDKRTWNWDEELNTKAKEAFDMSLSKGINTFDTAEIYGGGESERCIARYKQNRSATDTEDVIIATKFFPYPYRLSYPSTLINALKASLERLQVQCVDLYQIHGPIHLRSIEVIADALAEAVKLGLTKTVGVSNYSTNEMIK
;
A
#
# COMPACT_ATOMS: atom_id res chain seq x y z
N MET A 1 37.56 -10.97 -10.05
CA MET A 1 36.49 -10.82 -9.03
C MET A 1 36.19 -9.33 -8.93
N ALA A 2 35.09 -8.88 -9.51
CA ALA A 2 34.70 -7.47 -9.44
C ALA A 2 33.94 -7.25 -8.12
N SER A 3 34.45 -6.37 -7.27
CA SER A 3 33.77 -5.92 -6.07
C SER A 3 32.56 -5.09 -6.49
N SER A 4 31.34 -5.62 -6.31
CA SER A 4 30.13 -4.83 -6.45
C SER A 4 30.04 -3.86 -5.28
N SER A 5 30.38 -2.60 -5.51
CA SER A 5 30.08 -1.52 -4.57
C SER A 5 28.56 -1.42 -4.46
N SER A 6 28.02 -1.90 -3.34
CA SER A 6 26.64 -1.62 -2.92
C SER A 6 26.52 -0.12 -2.72
N SER A 7 26.01 0.61 -3.70
CA SER A 7 25.57 1.99 -3.48
C SER A 7 24.32 1.93 -2.60
N THR A 8 24.49 2.24 -1.31
CA THR A 8 23.35 2.50 -0.44
C THR A 8 22.67 3.77 -0.92
N TYR A 9 21.41 3.66 -1.31
CA TYR A 9 20.58 4.83 -1.62
C TYR A 9 20.01 5.33 -0.29
N ASP A 10 20.84 6.06 0.44
CA ASP A 10 20.45 6.63 1.72
C ASP A 10 19.67 7.92 1.49
N VAL A 11 18.34 7.79 1.37
CA VAL A 11 17.43 8.93 1.29
C VAL A 11 16.98 9.28 2.70
N TYR A 12 17.53 10.36 3.25
CA TYR A 12 17.09 10.91 4.53
C TYR A 12 16.30 12.19 4.32
N ILE A 13 15.31 12.42 5.20
CA ILE A 13 14.83 13.78 5.42
C ILE A 13 15.99 14.56 6.06
N PRO A 14 16.45 15.69 5.48
CA PRO A 14 17.48 16.53 6.08
C PRO A 14 17.17 16.86 7.55
N ALA A 15 18.18 16.86 8.41
CA ALA A 15 18.00 16.98 9.87
C ALA A 15 17.36 18.30 10.32
N ASP A 16 17.43 19.33 9.49
CA ASP A 16 16.83 20.66 9.68
C ASP A 16 15.36 20.72 9.22
N ILE A 17 14.86 19.71 8.52
CA ILE A 17 13.46 19.61 8.13
C ILE A 17 12.69 18.91 9.24
N ILE A 18 11.84 19.67 9.93
CA ILE A 18 10.87 19.16 10.90
C ILE A 18 9.52 19.01 10.19
N PRO A 19 9.02 17.78 9.93
CA PRO A 19 7.75 17.60 9.27
C PRO A 19 6.59 18.15 10.09
N THR A 20 5.68 18.86 9.43
CA THR A 20 4.41 19.36 9.96
C THR A 20 3.23 18.52 9.44
N ALA A 21 2.02 18.80 9.92
CA ALA A 21 0.79 18.14 9.43
C ALA A 21 0.56 18.38 7.92
N GLU A 22 1.05 19.50 7.41
CA GLU A 22 0.93 19.92 6.01
C GLU A 22 2.08 19.39 5.14
N THR A 23 3.13 18.83 5.74
CA THR A 23 4.26 18.30 4.98
C THR A 23 3.81 17.10 4.16
N LYS A 24 4.13 17.10 2.87
CA LYS A 24 3.88 15.96 1.98
C LYS A 24 5.17 15.57 1.25
N ILE A 25 5.39 14.27 1.10
CA ILE A 25 6.49 13.67 0.35
C ILE A 25 5.95 13.22 -0.99
N LYS A 26 6.64 13.60 -2.07
CA LYS A 26 6.28 13.17 -3.43
C LYS A 26 6.91 11.81 -3.71
N LEU A 27 6.08 10.78 -3.97
CA LEU A 27 6.54 9.45 -4.38
C LEU A 27 6.28 9.22 -5.87
N ALA A 28 7.24 8.57 -6.54
CA ALA A 28 7.18 8.22 -7.97
C ALA A 28 6.74 9.38 -8.87
N ASP A 29 7.08 10.62 -8.48
CA ASP A 29 6.67 11.86 -9.12
C ASP A 29 5.16 12.06 -9.36
N SER A 30 4.31 11.29 -8.69
CA SER A 30 2.89 11.18 -9.01
C SER A 30 1.97 11.37 -7.80
N ILE A 31 2.33 10.81 -6.64
CA ILE A 31 1.48 10.85 -5.44
C ILE A 31 2.14 11.66 -4.32
N LEU A 32 1.34 12.37 -3.53
CA LEU A 32 1.76 13.11 -2.35
C LEU A 32 1.30 12.36 -1.10
N VAL A 33 2.25 11.90 -0.29
CA VAL A 33 1.98 11.11 0.92
C VAL A 33 2.39 11.88 2.17
N SER A 34 1.76 11.57 3.30
CA SER A 34 2.24 12.06 4.60
C SER A 34 3.58 11.40 4.97
N PRO A 35 4.48 12.11 5.68
CA PRO A 35 5.76 11.55 6.15
C PRO A 35 5.61 10.32 7.03
N LEU A 36 4.49 10.21 7.74
CA LEU A 36 4.09 9.00 8.46
C LEU A 36 2.99 8.29 7.67
N VAL A 37 3.09 6.96 7.59
CA VAL A 37 2.08 6.08 6.97
C VAL A 37 1.51 5.18 8.05
N LEU A 38 0.18 5.06 8.11
CA LEU A 38 -0.48 4.17 9.05
C LEU A 38 -0.58 2.76 8.46
N GLY A 39 0.17 1.81 9.04
CA GLY A 39 0.05 0.40 8.70
C GLY A 39 -1.20 -0.23 9.33
N THR A 40 -1.99 -0.95 8.55
CA THR A 40 -3.30 -1.47 8.96
C THR A 40 -3.34 -3.00 9.09
N TRP A 41 -2.19 -3.67 9.25
CA TRP A 41 -2.12 -5.14 9.30
C TRP A 41 -3.02 -5.76 10.39
N ALA A 42 -3.04 -5.17 11.58
CA ALA A 42 -3.88 -5.68 12.66
C ALA A 42 -5.39 -5.59 12.36
N TRP A 43 -5.79 -4.69 11.45
CA TRP A 43 -7.20 -4.36 11.25
C TRP A 43 -8.00 -5.53 10.68
N GLY A 44 -8.98 -5.99 11.46
CA GLY A 44 -9.86 -7.10 11.09
C GLY A 44 -9.25 -8.49 11.29
N ASP A 45 -8.00 -8.61 11.73
CA ASP A 45 -7.30 -9.89 11.82
C ASP A 45 -7.54 -10.59 13.17
N LYS A 46 -8.58 -11.43 13.19
CA LYS A 46 -8.94 -12.24 14.36
C LYS A 46 -7.89 -13.28 14.75
N ARG A 47 -7.09 -13.74 13.80
CA ARG A 47 -6.19 -14.88 14.02
C ARG A 47 -4.89 -14.44 14.67
N THR A 48 -4.32 -13.34 14.19
CA THR A 48 -3.01 -12.86 14.67
C THR A 48 -3.17 -11.85 15.81
N TRP A 49 -4.24 -11.06 15.81
CA TRP A 49 -4.39 -9.92 16.71
C TRP A 49 -5.60 -10.02 17.63
N ASN A 50 -6.31 -11.16 17.64
CA ASN A 50 -7.54 -11.38 18.42
C ASN A 50 -8.58 -10.26 18.20
N TRP A 51 -8.70 -9.79 16.96
CA TRP A 51 -9.56 -8.67 16.61
C TRP A 51 -11.01 -8.85 17.05
N ASP A 52 -11.54 -7.83 17.72
CA ASP A 52 -12.91 -7.74 18.21
C ASP A 52 -13.53 -6.35 17.93
N GLU A 53 -14.71 -6.10 18.47
CA GLU A 53 -15.43 -4.84 18.23
C GLU A 53 -14.82 -3.65 18.99
N GLU A 54 -14.18 -3.90 20.14
CA GLU A 54 -13.48 -2.85 20.88
C GLU A 54 -12.26 -2.35 20.09
N LEU A 55 -11.47 -3.27 19.53
CA LEU A 55 -10.36 -2.95 18.65
C LEU A 55 -10.83 -2.28 17.35
N ASN A 56 -11.96 -2.69 16.79
CA ASN A 56 -12.57 -2.02 15.65
C ASN A 56 -12.91 -0.55 15.94
N THR A 57 -13.46 -0.26 17.12
CA THR A 57 -13.77 1.10 17.57
C THR A 57 -12.49 1.94 17.68
N LYS A 58 -11.48 1.41 18.37
CA LYS A 58 -10.17 2.08 18.54
C LYS A 58 -9.46 2.33 17.20
N ALA A 59 -9.61 1.42 16.23
CA ALA A 59 -9.02 1.59 14.91
C ALA A 59 -9.72 2.67 14.09
N LYS A 60 -11.05 2.81 14.20
CA LYS A 60 -11.78 3.96 13.62
C LYS A 60 -11.30 5.27 14.25
N GLU A 61 -11.15 5.32 15.56
CA GLU A 61 -10.61 6.51 16.26
C GLU A 61 -9.18 6.85 15.78
N ALA A 62 -8.32 5.83 15.62
CA ALA A 62 -6.97 6.02 15.09
C ALA A 62 -6.98 6.52 13.64
N PHE A 63 -7.87 6.00 12.79
CA PHE A 63 -8.07 6.44 11.42
C PHE A 63 -8.47 7.93 11.37
N ASP A 64 -9.48 8.33 12.15
CA ASP A 64 -9.97 9.70 12.20
C ASP A 64 -8.92 10.66 12.76
N MET A 65 -8.25 10.25 13.86
CA MET A 65 -7.18 11.03 14.48
C MET A 65 -6.04 11.26 13.50
N SER A 66 -5.62 10.23 12.75
CA SER A 66 -4.56 10.33 11.74
C SER A 66 -4.90 11.41 10.71
N LEU A 67 -6.09 11.36 10.14
CA LEU A 67 -6.56 12.36 9.16
C LEU A 67 -6.61 13.77 9.76
N SER A 68 -7.11 13.92 10.99
CA SER A 68 -7.15 15.21 11.70
C SER A 68 -5.77 15.84 11.94
N LYS A 69 -4.71 15.02 11.85
CA LYS A 69 -3.31 15.43 12.02
C LYS A 69 -2.53 15.46 10.70
N GLY A 70 -3.23 15.39 9.56
CA GLY A 70 -2.62 15.43 8.23
C GLY A 70 -1.93 14.13 7.80
N ILE A 71 -2.06 13.06 8.59
CA ILE A 71 -1.59 11.70 8.27
C ILE A 71 -2.68 11.02 7.44
N ASN A 72 -2.48 10.98 6.13
CA ASN A 72 -3.53 10.62 5.18
C ASN A 72 -3.21 9.40 4.33
N THR A 73 -2.09 8.72 4.61
CA THR A 73 -1.63 7.54 3.87
C THR A 73 -1.79 6.28 4.71
N PHE A 74 -2.48 5.28 4.16
CA PHE A 74 -2.79 4.01 4.82
C PHE A 74 -2.23 2.85 4.01
N ASP A 75 -1.44 2.01 4.67
CA ASP A 75 -0.82 0.81 4.09
C ASP A 75 -1.55 -0.45 4.53
N THR A 76 -2.07 -1.20 3.55
CA THR A 76 -2.77 -2.47 3.74
C THR A 76 -2.23 -3.54 2.79
N ALA A 77 -2.87 -4.71 2.74
CA ALA A 77 -2.59 -5.78 1.78
C ALA A 77 -3.79 -6.73 1.69
N GLU A 78 -3.94 -7.43 0.56
CA GLU A 78 -5.03 -8.41 0.38
C GLU A 78 -4.99 -9.54 1.41
N ILE A 79 -3.82 -9.82 1.99
CA ILE A 79 -3.64 -10.91 2.97
C ILE A 79 -3.94 -10.48 4.40
N TYR A 80 -3.94 -9.18 4.71
CA TYR A 80 -4.14 -8.69 6.07
C TYR A 80 -5.57 -8.98 6.52
N GLY A 81 -5.72 -9.83 7.54
CA GLY A 81 -7.03 -10.35 7.95
C GLY A 81 -7.82 -11.05 6.83
N GLY A 82 -7.15 -11.60 5.81
CA GLY A 82 -7.85 -12.16 4.62
C GLY A 82 -8.62 -11.10 3.82
N GLY A 83 -8.09 -9.88 3.76
CA GLY A 83 -8.68 -8.73 3.09
C GLY A 83 -9.65 -7.94 3.98
N GLU A 84 -9.82 -8.34 5.25
CA GLU A 84 -10.67 -7.57 6.17
C GLU A 84 -10.08 -6.19 6.50
N SER A 85 -8.75 -6.05 6.49
CA SER A 85 -8.09 -4.75 6.65
C SER A 85 -8.51 -3.75 5.57
N GLU A 86 -8.60 -4.19 4.32
CA GLU A 86 -9.11 -3.37 3.20
C GLU A 86 -10.58 -2.98 3.41
N ARG A 87 -11.41 -3.90 3.90
CA ARG A 87 -12.83 -3.62 4.20
C ARG A 87 -12.99 -2.66 5.39
N CYS A 88 -12.12 -2.72 6.41
CA CYS A 88 -12.07 -1.74 7.49
C CYS A 88 -11.86 -0.34 6.93
N ILE A 89 -10.85 -0.13 6.07
CA ILE A 89 -10.58 1.17 5.45
C ILE A 89 -11.81 1.67 4.69
N ALA A 90 -12.46 0.80 3.89
CA ALA A 90 -13.68 1.18 3.17
C ALA A 90 -14.80 1.67 4.10
N ARG A 91 -15.08 0.93 5.18
CA ARG A 91 -16.10 1.31 6.17
C ARG A 91 -15.75 2.63 6.87
N TYR A 92 -14.50 2.83 7.23
CA TYR A 92 -14.07 4.03 7.95
C TYR A 92 -14.17 5.29 7.06
N LYS A 93 -13.90 5.15 5.76
CA LYS A 93 -14.06 6.23 4.77
C LYS A 93 -15.51 6.66 4.56
N GLN A 94 -16.47 5.73 4.57
CA GLN A 94 -17.89 6.05 4.31
C GLN A 94 -18.52 6.90 5.42
N ASN A 95 -18.00 6.80 6.63
CA ASN A 95 -18.51 7.51 7.80
C ASN A 95 -17.79 8.86 8.02
N ARG A 96 -17.27 9.47 6.94
CA ARG A 96 -16.62 10.79 6.97
C ARG A 96 -17.61 11.92 6.67
N SER A 97 -17.37 13.07 7.28
CA SER A 97 -18.21 14.25 7.09
C SER A 97 -17.96 14.86 5.70
N ALA A 98 -18.97 15.53 5.14
CA ALA A 98 -18.80 16.30 3.90
C ALA A 98 -17.78 17.46 4.03
N THR A 99 -17.45 17.85 5.27
CA THR A 99 -16.42 18.86 5.58
C THR A 99 -15.00 18.30 5.60
N ASP A 100 -14.84 16.98 5.48
CA ASP A 100 -13.52 16.35 5.54
C ASP A 100 -12.82 16.49 4.18
N THR A 101 -11.84 17.40 4.11
CA THR A 101 -11.16 17.75 2.86
C THR A 101 -9.94 16.88 2.55
N GLU A 102 -9.42 16.14 3.53
CA GLU A 102 -8.19 15.34 3.34
C GLU A 102 -8.48 14.10 2.49
N ASP A 103 -7.76 13.96 1.37
CA ASP A 103 -7.75 12.77 0.54
C ASP A 103 -7.13 11.59 1.28
N VAL A 104 -7.80 10.43 1.24
CA VAL A 104 -7.29 9.17 1.80
C VAL A 104 -6.47 8.46 0.74
N ILE A 105 -5.15 8.46 0.93
CA ILE A 105 -4.18 7.78 0.06
C ILE A 105 -4.06 6.32 0.49
N ILE A 106 -4.26 5.40 -0.45
CA ILE A 106 -4.28 3.96 -0.17
C ILE A 106 -3.13 3.26 -0.88
N ALA A 107 -2.29 2.60 -0.09
CA ALA A 107 -1.30 1.64 -0.56
C ALA A 107 -1.78 0.22 -0.22
N THR A 108 -1.91 -0.67 -1.22
CA THR A 108 -2.20 -2.09 -0.99
C THR A 108 -1.22 -2.99 -1.75
N LYS A 109 -1.24 -4.29 -1.45
CA LYS A 109 -0.23 -5.24 -1.92
C LYS A 109 -0.84 -6.51 -2.49
N PHE A 110 -0.26 -6.95 -3.60
CA PHE A 110 -0.40 -8.28 -4.18
C PHE A 110 0.49 -9.28 -3.46
N PHE A 111 -0.09 -10.38 -2.99
CA PHE A 111 0.66 -11.53 -2.48
C PHE A 111 0.83 -12.58 -3.59
N PRO A 112 2.08 -12.90 -3.99
CA PRO A 112 2.34 -13.84 -5.07
C PRO A 112 2.27 -15.29 -4.58
N TYR A 113 1.06 -15.77 -4.31
CA TYR A 113 0.85 -17.18 -3.98
C TYR A 113 1.45 -18.12 -5.06
N PRO A 114 1.99 -19.29 -4.70
CA PRO A 114 2.66 -20.19 -5.66
C PRO A 114 1.81 -20.62 -6.86
N TYR A 115 0.48 -20.65 -6.70
CA TYR A 115 -0.45 -21.03 -7.77
C TYR A 115 -0.82 -19.86 -8.71
N ARG A 116 -0.43 -18.62 -8.40
CA ARG A 116 -0.70 -17.44 -9.24
C ARG A 116 0.38 -17.28 -10.31
N LEU A 117 0.24 -18.07 -11.38
CA LEU A 117 1.24 -18.17 -12.46
C LEU A 117 0.88 -17.44 -13.76
N SER A 118 -0.38 -17.06 -13.93
CA SER A 118 -0.93 -16.48 -15.16
C SER A 118 -0.89 -14.96 -15.10
N TYR A 119 0.25 -14.36 -15.40
CA TYR A 119 0.38 -12.90 -15.51
C TYR A 119 0.03 -12.41 -16.93
N PRO A 120 -0.56 -11.22 -17.09
CA PRO A 120 -0.89 -10.25 -16.03
C PRO A 120 -2.20 -10.56 -15.28
N SER A 121 -3.03 -11.48 -15.80
CA SER A 121 -4.42 -11.64 -15.34
C SER A 121 -4.57 -11.93 -13.86
N THR A 122 -3.69 -12.74 -13.25
CA THR A 122 -3.76 -13.05 -11.82
C THR A 122 -3.50 -11.82 -10.93
N LEU A 123 -2.62 -10.92 -11.35
CA LEU A 123 -2.32 -9.68 -10.62
C LEU A 123 -3.48 -8.70 -10.78
N ILE A 124 -3.98 -8.52 -12.01
CA ILE A 124 -5.11 -7.65 -12.31
C ILE A 124 -6.37 -8.09 -11.57
N ASN A 125 -6.67 -9.39 -11.53
CA ASN A 125 -7.83 -9.91 -10.82
C ASN A 125 -7.71 -9.72 -9.31
N ALA A 126 -6.52 -9.91 -8.74
CA ALA A 126 -6.27 -9.66 -7.33
C ALA A 126 -6.43 -8.17 -6.99
N LEU A 127 -5.89 -7.27 -7.81
CA LEU A 127 -6.07 -5.83 -7.66
C LEU A 127 -7.55 -5.45 -7.75
N LYS A 128 -8.30 -5.94 -8.73
CA LYS A 128 -9.75 -5.71 -8.82
C LYS A 128 -10.51 -6.17 -7.57
N ALA A 129 -10.13 -7.31 -7.01
CA ALA A 129 -10.71 -7.79 -5.75
C ALA A 129 -10.36 -6.88 -4.57
N SER A 130 -9.14 -6.33 -4.52
CA SER A 130 -8.76 -5.29 -3.55
C SER A 130 -9.58 -4.00 -3.74
N LEU A 131 -9.74 -3.53 -4.97
CA LEU A 131 -10.56 -2.35 -5.30
C LEU A 131 -12.02 -2.51 -4.85
N GLU A 132 -12.59 -3.70 -5.05
CA GLU A 132 -13.93 -4.04 -4.57
C GLU A 132 -14.02 -3.99 -3.03
N ARG A 133 -13.06 -4.61 -2.32
CA ARG A 133 -13.03 -4.58 -0.84
C ARG A 133 -12.84 -3.16 -0.29
N LEU A 134 -12.01 -2.36 -0.95
CA LEU A 134 -11.73 -0.96 -0.60
C LEU A 134 -12.85 0.00 -1.04
N GLN A 135 -13.76 -0.46 -1.90
CA GLN A 135 -14.81 0.34 -2.53
C GLN A 135 -14.26 1.60 -3.24
N VAL A 136 -13.21 1.40 -4.04
CA VAL A 136 -12.60 2.46 -4.87
C VAL A 136 -12.40 1.96 -6.30
N GLN A 137 -12.28 2.88 -7.25
CA GLN A 137 -11.99 2.53 -8.65
C GLN A 137 -10.48 2.44 -8.94
N CYS A 138 -9.66 3.08 -8.10
CA CYS A 138 -8.21 3.14 -8.23
C CYS A 138 -7.58 3.28 -6.85
N VAL A 139 -6.43 2.61 -6.62
CA VAL A 139 -5.55 2.86 -5.45
C VAL A 139 -4.37 3.73 -5.83
N ASP A 140 -3.79 4.43 -4.87
CA ASP A 140 -2.66 5.34 -5.13
C ASP A 140 -1.37 4.58 -5.37
N LEU A 141 -1.14 3.49 -4.63
CA LEU A 141 0.06 2.67 -4.74
C LEU A 141 -0.29 1.18 -4.67
N TYR A 142 0.08 0.41 -5.68
CA TYR A 142 -0.03 -1.05 -5.67
C TYR A 142 1.34 -1.73 -5.69
N GLN A 143 1.59 -2.61 -4.72
CA GLN A 143 2.91 -3.18 -4.51
C GLN A 143 2.93 -4.70 -4.61
N ILE A 144 4.07 -5.28 -4.95
CA ILE A 144 4.32 -6.70 -4.73
C ILE A 144 4.79 -6.91 -3.28
N HIS A 145 4.13 -7.80 -2.55
CA HIS A 145 4.37 -8.01 -1.12
C HIS A 145 5.77 -8.60 -0.81
N GLY A 146 6.35 -9.33 -1.75
CA GLY A 146 7.66 -9.95 -1.60
C GLY A 146 8.12 -10.67 -2.87
N PRO A 147 9.43 -10.89 -3.07
CA PRO A 147 10.00 -11.57 -4.23
C PRO A 147 9.84 -13.10 -4.16
N ILE A 148 8.65 -13.57 -3.79
CA ILE A 148 8.33 -15.01 -3.66
C ILE A 148 7.52 -15.55 -4.86
N HIS A 149 7.46 -14.80 -5.95
CA HIS A 149 6.82 -15.20 -7.20
C HIS A 149 7.70 -16.18 -7.99
N LEU A 150 7.07 -17.13 -8.68
CA LEU A 150 7.76 -18.12 -9.52
C LEU A 150 8.08 -17.62 -10.95
N ARG A 151 7.62 -16.42 -11.31
CA ARG A 151 7.91 -15.78 -12.61
C ARG A 151 9.12 -14.86 -12.50
N SER A 152 9.69 -14.47 -13.64
CA SER A 152 10.80 -13.52 -13.67
C SER A 152 10.33 -12.13 -13.24
N ILE A 153 11.27 -11.27 -12.82
CA ILE A 153 10.97 -9.91 -12.36
C ILE A 153 10.38 -9.08 -13.50
N GLU A 154 10.84 -9.29 -14.73
CA GLU A 154 10.36 -8.60 -15.93
C GLU A 154 8.86 -8.89 -16.16
N VAL A 155 8.43 -10.15 -16.00
CA VAL A 155 7.01 -10.52 -16.10
C VAL A 155 6.15 -9.84 -15.03
N ILE A 156 6.69 -9.68 -13.82
CA ILE A 156 6.00 -8.97 -12.74
C ILE A 156 5.93 -7.47 -13.00
N ALA A 157 7.03 -6.87 -13.49
CA ALA A 157 7.09 -5.47 -13.85
C ALA A 157 6.11 -5.14 -14.98
N ASP A 158 6.03 -5.97 -16.03
CA ASP A 158 5.06 -5.83 -17.12
C ASP A 158 3.61 -5.89 -16.61
N ALA A 159 3.32 -6.77 -15.66
CA ALA A 159 1.99 -6.88 -15.06
C ALA A 159 1.62 -5.67 -14.20
N LEU A 160 2.59 -5.09 -13.48
CA LEU A 160 2.41 -3.82 -12.74
C LEU A 160 2.18 -2.65 -13.71
N ALA A 161 2.94 -2.58 -14.81
CA ALA A 161 2.76 -1.57 -15.84
C ALA A 161 1.36 -1.66 -16.48
N GLU A 162 0.86 -2.87 -16.76
CA GLU A 162 -0.50 -3.08 -17.27
C GLU A 162 -1.55 -2.62 -16.26
N ALA A 163 -1.34 -2.82 -14.95
CA ALA A 163 -2.26 -2.32 -13.92
C ALA A 163 -2.39 -0.79 -13.92
N VAL A 164 -1.27 -0.08 -14.11
CA VAL A 164 -1.25 1.38 -14.27
C VAL A 164 -1.95 1.81 -15.56
N LYS A 165 -1.65 1.15 -16.68
CA LYS A 165 -2.26 1.44 -17.99
C LYS A 165 -3.78 1.26 -17.99
N LEU A 166 -4.28 0.27 -17.24
CA LEU A 166 -5.71 0.05 -17.05
C LEU A 166 -6.38 1.04 -16.07
N GLY A 167 -5.60 1.95 -15.45
CA GLY A 167 -6.11 2.95 -14.51
C GLY A 167 -6.53 2.38 -13.15
N LEU A 168 -6.09 1.16 -12.82
CA LEU A 168 -6.45 0.48 -11.56
C LEU A 168 -5.58 0.95 -10.39
N THR A 169 -4.41 1.53 -10.68
CA THR A 169 -3.53 2.16 -9.70
C THR A 169 -2.77 3.34 -10.30
N LYS A 170 -2.48 4.37 -9.49
CA LYS A 170 -1.71 5.55 -9.92
C LYS A 170 -0.20 5.27 -10.01
N THR A 171 0.32 4.46 -9.10
CA THR A 171 1.74 4.13 -8.98
C THR A 171 1.94 2.69 -8.53
N VAL A 172 3.13 2.15 -8.75
CA VAL A 172 3.48 0.78 -8.38
C VAL A 172 4.77 0.72 -7.59
N GLY A 173 4.95 -0.34 -6.81
CA GLY A 173 6.16 -0.56 -6.05
C GLY A 173 6.40 -2.02 -5.72
N VAL A 174 7.45 -2.26 -4.94
CA VAL A 174 7.82 -3.60 -4.46
C VAL A 174 8.24 -3.51 -3.00
N SER A 175 8.08 -4.61 -2.27
CA SER A 175 8.46 -4.73 -0.86
C SER A 175 9.35 -5.96 -0.68
N ASN A 176 10.40 -5.84 0.13
CA ASN A 176 11.35 -6.92 0.45
C ASN A 176 12.24 -7.39 -0.72
N TYR A 177 12.42 -6.57 -1.76
CA TYR A 177 13.36 -6.84 -2.86
C TYR A 177 14.73 -6.30 -2.49
N SER A 178 15.78 -7.04 -2.86
CA SER A 178 17.16 -6.56 -2.82
C SER A 178 17.40 -5.50 -3.90
N THR A 179 18.47 -4.71 -3.74
CA THR A 179 18.89 -3.73 -4.75
C THR A 179 19.14 -4.38 -6.12
N ASN A 180 19.74 -5.56 -6.13
CA ASN A 180 19.99 -6.32 -7.36
C ASN A 180 18.69 -6.79 -8.06
N GLU A 181 17.61 -7.02 -7.31
CA GLU A 181 16.32 -7.37 -7.88
C GLU A 181 15.56 -6.14 -8.40
N MET A 182 15.85 -4.95 -7.87
CA MET A 182 15.23 -3.69 -8.31
C MET A 182 15.92 -3.04 -9.51
N ILE A 183 17.25 -3.20 -9.66
CA ILE A 183 18.09 -2.49 -10.66
C ILE A 183 18.30 -3.35 -11.93
N LYS A 184 17.35 -4.22 -12.26
CA LYS A 184 17.44 -4.98 -13.53
C LYS A 184 17.02 -4.15 -14.73
#